data_AF-B6WRZ2-F1
#
_entry.id   AF-B6WRZ2-F1
#
_cell.length_a   1.000
_cell.length_b   1.000
_cell.length_c   1.000
_cell.angle_alpha   90.00
_cell.angle_beta   90.00
_cell.angle_gamma   90.00
#
_symmetry.space_group_name_H-M   'P 1'
#
loop_
_entity.id
_entity.type
_entity.pdbx_description
1 polymer ?
#
loop_
_entity_poly.entity_id
_entity_poly.type
_entity_poly.pdbx_seq_one_letter_code
_entity_poly.pdbx_strand_id
1 'polypeptide(L)'
;MSNVTQIPDPPQLKVLGCFLSQLPPMIARKEVRYFTGGAISPKSVSNDDYLGNGPKFRMKMGDAVVYPTAFFLAYLEAKGVKLIVPPSL
;
A
#
# COMPACT_ATOMS: atom_id res chain seq x y z
N MET A 1 -15.87 3.79 16.37
CA MET A 1 -15.34 3.39 15.05
C MET A 1 -15.29 4.66 14.20
N SER A 2 -14.11 5.15 13.87
CA SER A 2 -13.95 6.38 13.10
C SER A 2 -14.47 6.16 11.68
N ASN A 3 -15.63 6.73 11.36
CA ASN A 3 -16.08 6.93 9.99
C ASN A 3 -15.09 7.87 9.32
N VAL A 4 -14.11 7.31 8.62
CA VAL A 4 -13.20 8.12 7.82
C VAL A 4 -13.95 8.49 6.54
N THR A 5 -14.57 9.67 6.55
CA THR A 5 -15.36 10.19 5.42
C THR A 5 -14.45 10.62 4.25
N GLN A 6 -13.16 10.84 4.50
CA GLN A 6 -12.20 11.37 3.51
C GLN A 6 -10.83 10.70 3.63
N ILE A 7 -10.20 10.40 2.49
CA ILE A 7 -8.80 9.94 2.44
C ILE A 7 -7.92 11.16 2.77
N PRO A 8 -6.97 11.07 3.72
CA PRO A 8 -6.05 12.16 4.02
C PRO A 8 -5.12 12.46 2.84
N ASP A 9 -4.49 13.62 2.86
CA ASP A 9 -3.55 14.02 1.82
C ASP A 9 -2.47 12.94 1.62
N PRO A 10 -2.18 12.57 0.36
CA PRO A 10 -1.24 11.50 0.07
C PRO A 10 0.16 11.89 0.55
N PRO A 11 0.94 10.92 1.08
CA PRO A 11 2.31 11.18 1.47
C PRO A 11 3.14 11.57 0.24
N GLN A 12 4.17 12.40 0.46
CA GLN A 12 5.12 12.74 -0.60
C GLN A 12 6.01 11.53 -0.91
N LEU A 13 5.94 11.04 -2.15
CA LEU A 13 6.77 9.95 -2.66
C LEU A 13 8.04 10.51 -3.29
N LYS A 14 9.18 9.87 -3.05
CA LYS A 14 10.49 10.33 -3.56
C LYS A 14 10.93 9.57 -4.80
N VAL A 15 10.69 8.27 -4.83
CA VAL A 15 11.24 7.33 -5.83
C VAL A 15 10.12 6.60 -6.55
N LEU A 16 9.11 6.12 -5.82
CA LEU A 16 8.06 5.28 -6.36
C LEU A 16 6.86 6.08 -6.92
N GLY A 17 6.91 7.41 -6.90
CA GLY A 17 5.82 8.27 -7.38
C GLY A 17 5.40 7.99 -8.83
N CYS A 18 6.34 7.58 -9.68
CA CYS A 18 6.06 7.24 -11.09
C CYS A 18 5.15 6.02 -11.29
N PHE A 19 4.93 5.21 -10.24
CA PHE A 19 4.06 4.03 -10.30
C PHE A 19 2.60 4.34 -9.96
N LEU A 20 2.27 5.55 -9.48
CA LEU A 20 0.90 5.92 -9.17
C LEU A 20 -0.04 5.80 -10.37
N SER A 21 0.45 6.07 -11.59
CA SER A 21 -0.33 5.93 -12.83
C SER A 21 -0.35 4.51 -13.41
N GLN A 22 0.50 3.62 -12.90
CA GLN A 22 0.66 2.24 -13.41
C GLN A 22 -0.03 1.21 -12.52
N LEU A 23 -0.37 1.59 -11.30
CA LEU A 23 -1.03 0.75 -10.31
C LEU A 23 -2.49 1.18 -10.16
N PRO A 24 -3.38 0.27 -9.71
CA PRO A 24 -4.72 0.67 -9.32
C PRO A 24 -4.66 1.75 -8.22
N PRO A 25 -5.68 2.61 -8.09
CA PRO A 25 -5.71 3.66 -7.06
C PRO A 25 -5.73 3.11 -5.63
N MET A 26 -6.14 1.85 -5.48
CA MET A 26 -6.26 1.13 -4.22
C MET A 26 -5.67 -0.27 -4.36
N ILE A 27 -4.92 -0.71 -3.35
CA ILE A 27 -4.33 -2.05 -3.29
C ILE A 27 -4.85 -2.76 -2.04
N ALA A 28 -5.49 -3.92 -2.25
CA ALA A 28 -5.91 -4.77 -1.15
C ALA A 28 -4.70 -5.45 -0.51
N ARG A 29 -4.69 -5.58 0.83
CA ARG A 29 -3.62 -6.25 1.58
C ARG A 29 -3.33 -7.66 1.04
N LYS A 30 -4.38 -8.39 0.64
CA LYS A 30 -4.25 -9.74 0.07
C LYS A 30 -3.52 -9.77 -1.28
N GLU A 31 -3.56 -8.69 -2.05
CA GLU A 31 -2.96 -8.57 -3.39
C GLU A 31 -1.55 -7.96 -3.38
N VAL A 32 -1.04 -7.49 -2.23
CA VAL A 32 0.30 -6.86 -2.15
C VAL A 32 1.41 -7.77 -2.68
N ARG A 33 1.23 -9.09 -2.57
CA ARG A 33 2.18 -10.08 -3.10
C ARG A 33 2.29 -9.99 -4.62
N TYR A 34 1.16 -9.80 -5.31
CA TYR A 34 1.11 -9.70 -6.76
C TYR A 34 1.82 -8.43 -7.25
N PHE A 35 1.48 -7.28 -6.66
CA PHE A 35 2.08 -5.98 -7.04
C PHE A 35 3.55 -5.81 -6.64
N THR A 36 4.08 -6.68 -5.78
CA THR A 36 5.49 -6.66 -5.37
C THR A 36 6.29 -7.81 -5.97
N GLY A 37 5.75 -8.53 -6.95
CA GLY A 37 6.44 -9.66 -7.59
C GLY A 37 6.78 -10.80 -6.62
N GLY A 38 6.01 -10.95 -5.55
CA GLY A 38 6.22 -11.97 -4.51
C GLY A 38 7.08 -11.52 -3.33
N ALA A 39 7.69 -10.33 -3.37
CA ALA A 39 8.65 -9.88 -2.35
C ALA A 39 8.01 -9.61 -0.98
N ILE A 40 6.76 -9.13 -0.96
CA ILE A 40 6.05 -8.78 0.28
C ILE A 40 4.80 -9.65 0.43
N SER A 41 4.71 -10.35 1.55
CA SER A 41 3.54 -11.18 1.86
C SER A 41 2.43 -10.36 2.53
N PRO A 42 1.15 -10.72 2.33
CA PRO A 42 0.03 -10.10 3.05
C PRO A 42 0.17 -10.21 4.57
N LYS A 43 0.76 -11.31 5.06
CA LYS A 43 1.02 -11.53 6.49
C LYS A 43 2.07 -10.57 7.03
N SER A 44 3.15 -10.30 6.28
CA SER A 44 4.16 -9.31 6.68
C SER A 44 3.53 -7.92 6.82
N VAL A 45 2.73 -7.49 5.84
CA VAL A 45 2.06 -6.18 5.91
C VAL A 45 1.06 -6.15 7.08
N SER A 46 0.33 -7.25 7.31
CA SER A 46 -0.59 -7.35 8.46
C SER A 46 0.12 -7.21 9.81
N ASN A 47 1.32 -7.76 9.94
CA ASN A 47 2.12 -7.64 11.16
C ASN A 47 2.64 -6.21 11.32
N ASP A 48 3.17 -5.61 10.25
CA ASP A 48 3.61 -4.21 10.26
C ASP A 48 2.45 -3.26 10.62
N ASP A 49 1.27 -3.54 10.10
CA ASP A 49 0.02 -2.85 10.42
C ASP A 49 -0.40 -2.96 11.89
N TYR A 50 -0.16 -4.11 12.51
CA TYR A 50 -0.40 -4.31 13.94
C TYR A 50 0.62 -3.56 14.80
N LEU A 51 1.87 -3.51 14.34
CA LEU A 51 2.98 -2.82 15.00
C LEU A 51 3.01 -1.29 14.75
N GLY A 52 2.12 -0.75 13.91
CA GLY A 52 2.10 0.68 13.55
C GLY A 52 3.16 1.10 12.50
N ASN A 53 3.83 0.11 11.90
CA ASN A 53 4.87 0.26 10.88
C ASN A 53 4.37 0.04 9.44
N GLY A 54 3.09 -0.32 9.27
CA GLY A 54 2.46 -0.50 7.97
C GLY A 54 2.14 0.81 7.25
N PRO A 55 1.41 0.75 6.11
CA PRO A 55 0.87 1.93 5.45
C PRO A 55 0.11 2.82 6.44
N LYS A 56 0.44 4.12 6.48
CA LYS A 56 -0.08 5.06 7.48
C LYS A 56 -1.60 5.26 7.39
N PHE A 57 -2.18 4.94 6.26
CA PHE A 57 -3.61 4.96 6.06
C PHE A 57 -4.10 3.65 5.44
N ARG A 58 -5.16 3.10 6.03
CA ARG A 58 -5.83 1.88 5.58
C ARG A 58 -7.32 1.99 5.86
N MET A 59 -8.11 1.30 5.05
CA MET A 59 -9.56 1.22 5.22
C MET A 59 -10.04 -0.22 5.10
N LYS A 60 -11.24 -0.48 5.63
CA LYS A 60 -11.97 -1.70 5.35
C LYS A 60 -12.86 -1.49 4.13
N MET A 61 -12.85 -2.45 3.22
CA MET A 61 -13.76 -2.55 2.08
C MET A 61 -14.40 -3.95 2.14
N GLY A 62 -15.59 -4.03 2.74
CA GLY A 62 -16.14 -5.30 3.20
C GLY A 62 -15.19 -5.99 4.18
N ASP A 63 -14.81 -7.23 3.89
CA ASP A 63 -13.89 -8.03 4.71
C ASP A 63 -12.40 -7.80 4.36
N ALA A 64 -12.11 -7.02 3.32
CA ALA A 64 -10.75 -6.72 2.90
C ALA A 64 -10.20 -5.47 3.61
N VAL A 65 -8.90 -5.49 3.93
CA VAL A 65 -8.13 -4.28 4.25
C VAL A 65 -7.50 -3.77 2.97
N VAL A 66 -7.62 -2.47 2.72
CA VAL A 66 -7.19 -1.81 1.48
C VAL A 66 -6.42 -0.54 1.81
N TYR A 67 -5.41 -0.24 1.00
CA TYR A 67 -4.62 0.98 1.08
C TYR A 67 -4.81 1.80 -0.19
N PRO A 68 -4.98 3.13 -0.10
CA PRO A 68 -4.72 3.96 -1.26
C PRO A 68 -3.24 3.82 -1.64
N THR A 69 -2.98 3.71 -2.94
CA THR A 69 -1.68 3.29 -3.46
C THR A 69 -0.52 4.17 -3.01
N ALA A 70 -0.74 5.49 -2.87
CA ALA A 70 0.28 6.40 -2.35
C ALA A 70 0.77 6.02 -0.94
N PHE A 71 -0.12 5.59 -0.04
CA PHE A 71 0.26 5.17 1.31
C PHE A 71 0.98 3.83 1.31
N PHE A 72 0.63 2.93 0.41
CA PHE A 72 1.35 1.66 0.24
C PHE A 72 2.76 1.90 -0.32
N LEU A 73 2.91 2.73 -1.35
CA LEU A 73 4.21 3.06 -1.93
C LEU A 73 5.12 3.79 -0.93
N ALA A 74 4.59 4.71 -0.12
CA ALA A 74 5.36 5.37 0.94
C ALA A 74 5.88 4.36 1.98
N TYR A 75 5.07 3.35 2.31
CA TYR A 75 5.50 2.24 3.16
C TYR A 75 6.62 1.40 2.50
N LEU A 76 6.55 1.15 1.19
CA LEU A 76 7.62 0.47 0.45
C LEU A 76 8.92 1.29 0.43
N GLU A 77 8.85 2.60 0.21
CA GLU A 77 10.01 3.51 0.26
C GLU A 77 10.65 3.49 1.65
N ALA A 78 9.84 3.50 2.72
CA ALA A 78 10.34 3.40 4.09
C ALA A 78 11.07 2.06 4.37
N LYS A 79 10.76 1.00 3.60
CA LYS A 79 11.48 -0.29 3.63
C LYS A 79 12.68 -0.35 2.67
N GLY A 80 13.01 0.77 2.01
CA GLY A 80 14.13 0.85 1.08
C GLY A 80 13.85 0.34 -0.33
N VAL A 81 12.59 0.08 -0.68
CA VAL A 81 12.21 -0.32 -2.05
C VAL A 81 12.33 0.88 -2.98
N LYS A 82 13.08 0.70 -4.06
CA LYS A 82 13.32 1.75 -5.09
C LYS A 82 12.69 1.44 -6.44
N LEU A 83 12.32 0.17 -6.65
CA LEU A 83 11.76 -0.31 -7.90
C LEU A 83 10.71 -1.37 -7.57
N ILE A 84 9.57 -1.26 -8.22
CA ILE A 84 8.59 -2.33 -8.34
C ILE A 84 8.42 -2.64 -9.82
N VAL A 85 8.11 -3.88 -10.14
CA VAL A 85 7.70 -4.27 -11.49
C VAL A 85 6.19 -4.45 -11.42
N PRO A 86 5.39 -3.43 -11.83
CA PRO A 86 3.96 -3.58 -11.87
C PRO A 86 3.63 -4.77 -12.77
N PRO A 87 2.81 -5.70 -12.31
CA PRO A 87 2.31 -6.74 -13.20
C PRO A 87 1.44 -6.09 -14.28
N SER A 88 1.54 -6.58 -15.51
CA SER A 88 0.66 -6.15 -16.59
C SER A 88 -0.79 -6.43 -16.20
N LEU A 89 -1.60 -5.37 -16.15
CA LEU A 89 -3.05 -5.45 -15.93
C LEU A 89 -3.77 -6.02 -17.15
#